data_AF-R7S873-F1
#
_entry.id   AF-R7S873-F1
#
_cell.length_a   1.000
_cell.length_b   1.000
_cell.length_c   1.000
_cell.angle_alpha   90.00
_cell.angle_beta   90.00
_cell.angle_gamma   90.00
#
_symmetry.space_group_name_H-M   'P 1'
#
loop_
_entity.id
_entity.type
_entity.pdbx_description
1 polymer ?
#
loop_
_entity_poly.entity_id
_entity_poly.type
_entity_poly.pdbx_seq_one_letter_code
_entity_poly.pdbx_strand_id
1 'polypeptide(L)' 'REHGGRSVHDAHVSAQLLTAAEESLLVQLCKTLALRFLPLSHKLLQDKANALLAVHAGDSARQVGKGWSDRFIVRHSGEI' A
#
# COMPACT_ATOMS: atom_id res chain seq x y z
N ARG A 1 -10.25 -32.83 -14.72
CA ARG A 1 -9.56 -31.62 -15.24
C ARG A 1 -9.60 -30.59 -14.12
N GLU A 2 -8.56 -30.59 -13.30
CA GLU A 2 -8.46 -29.75 -12.10
C GLU A 2 -7.88 -28.41 -12.52
N HIS A 3 -8.75 -27.42 -12.76
CA HIS A 3 -8.30 -26.04 -12.92
C HIS A 3 -7.96 -25.53 -11.51
N GLY A 4 -6.69 -25.67 -11.15
CA GLY A 4 -6.12 -25.19 -9.90
C GLY A 4 -6.50 -23.73 -9.67
N GLY A 5 -7.39 -23.52 -8.70
CA GLY A 5 -7.78 -22.21 -8.23
C GLY A 5 -6.55 -21.48 -7.69
N ARG A 6 -5.97 -20.60 -8.52
CA ARG A 6 -5.13 -19.52 -8.01
C ARG A 6 -6.04 -18.67 -7.13
N SER A 7 -5.89 -18.85 -5.82
CA SER A 7 -6.63 -18.09 -4.83
C SER A 7 -6.46 -16.60 -5.14
N VAL A 8 -7.54 -15.83 -5.06
CA VAL A 8 -7.57 -14.38 -5.35
C VAL A 8 -6.48 -13.63 -4.57
N HIS A 9 -6.04 -14.22 -3.46
CA HIS A 9 -4.91 -13.79 -2.64
C HIS A 9 -3.56 -13.76 -3.38
N ASP A 10 -3.25 -14.79 -4.19
CA ASP A 10 -1.95 -14.97 -4.85
C ASP A 10 -1.79 -14.01 -6.04
N ALA A 11 -2.88 -13.77 -6.77
CA ALA A 11 -2.94 -12.76 -7.82
C ALA A 11 -2.85 -11.33 -7.27
N HIS A 12 -3.25 -11.11 -6.01
CA HIS A 12 -3.19 -9.81 -5.33
C HIS A 12 -1.78 -9.45 -4.86
N VAL A 13 -1.01 -10.44 -4.35
CA VAL A 13 0.39 -10.25 -3.96
C VAL A 13 1.24 -9.86 -5.18
N SER A 14 0.98 -10.46 -6.34
CA SER A 14 1.70 -10.13 -7.58
C SER A 14 1.33 -8.76 -8.19
N ALA A 15 0.31 -8.08 -7.65
CA ALA A 15 -0.13 -6.74 -8.08
C ALA A 15 0.19 -5.63 -7.05
N GLN A 16 0.80 -5.99 -5.91
CA GLN A 16 1.26 -5.02 -4.91
C GLN A 16 2.55 -4.34 -5.39
N LEU A 17 2.50 -3.01 -5.48
CA LEU A 17 3.67 -2.20 -5.83
C LEU A 17 4.71 -2.19 -4.70
N LEU A 18 4.23 -2.21 -3.45
CA LEU A 18 5.07 -2.21 -2.25
C LEU A 18 5.32 -3.65 -1.80
N THR A 19 6.51 -3.89 -1.25
CA THR A 19 6.81 -5.07 -0.46
C THR A 19 5.97 -5.08 0.82
N ALA A 20 5.80 -6.25 1.43
CA ALA A 20 5.08 -6.39 2.70
C ALA A 20 5.69 -5.52 3.82
N ALA A 21 7.02 -5.33 3.82
CA ALA A 21 7.71 -4.48 4.79
C ALA A 21 7.38 -3.00 4.59
N GLU A 22 7.40 -2.52 3.35
CA GLU A 22 7.04 -1.14 3.00
C GLU A 22 5.55 -0.84 3.28
N GLU A 23 4.68 -1.81 3.00
CA GLU A 23 3.26 -1.72 3.32
C GLU A 23 3.04 -1.60 4.83
N SER A 24 3.74 -2.43 5.63
CA SER A 24 3.70 -2.36 7.10
C SER A 24 4.16 -1.00 7.65
N LEU A 25 5.21 -0.41 7.07
CA LEU A 25 5.68 0.93 7.45
C LEU A 25 4.61 2.01 7.21
N LEU A 26 3.88 1.94 6.09
CA LEU A 26 2.78 2.87 5.82
C LEU A 26 1.60 2.67 6.75
N VAL A 27 1.25 1.43 7.10
CA VAL A 27 0.21 1.16 8.10
C VAL A 27 0.61 1.74 9.46
N GLN A 28 1.86 1.55 9.89
CA GLN A 28 2.37 2.13 11.14
C GLN A 28 2.34 3.67 11.12
N LEU A 29 2.66 4.29 9.97
CA LEU A 29 2.51 5.73 9.80
C LEU A 29 1.05 6.16 9.98
N CYS A 30 0.09 5.47 9.35
CA CYS A 30 -1.33 5.77 9.49
C CYS A 30 -1.79 5.70 10.94
N LYS A 31 -1.41 4.62 11.66
CA LYS A 31 -1.67 4.46 13.10
C LYS A 31 -1.06 5.61 13.91
N THR A 32 0.16 6.02 13.60
CA THR A 32 0.85 7.12 14.29
C THR A 32 0.13 8.47 14.09
N LEU A 33 -0.36 8.73 12.88
CA LEU A 33 -1.14 9.93 12.58
C LEU A 33 -2.47 9.92 13.33
N ALA A 34 -3.18 8.78 13.32
CA ALA A 34 -4.44 8.60 14.03
C ALA A 34 -4.27 8.83 15.55
N LEU A 35 -3.23 8.25 16.17
CA LEU A 35 -2.91 8.44 17.59
C LEU A 35 -2.60 9.90 17.96
N ARG A 36 -2.13 10.71 17.00
CA ARG A 36 -1.82 12.13 17.17
C ARG A 36 -2.97 13.05 16.74
N PHE A 37 -4.14 12.49 16.42
CA PHE A 37 -5.28 13.23 15.89
C PHE A 37 -4.95 14.06 14.63
N LEU A 38 -3.98 13.56 13.83
CA LEU A 38 -3.58 14.19 12.58
C LEU A 38 -4.34 13.57 11.40
N PRO A 39 -4.78 14.37 10.43
CA PRO A 39 -5.52 13.86 9.29
C PRO A 39 -4.64 13.02 8.36
N LEU A 40 -5.11 11.82 8.02
CA LEU A 40 -4.56 11.04 6.91
C LEU A 40 -5.16 11.57 5.60
N SER A 41 -4.32 12.09 4.71
CA SER A 41 -4.74 12.49 3.36
C SER A 41 -4.28 11.49 2.32
N HIS A 42 -5.09 11.28 1.28
CA HIS A 42 -4.71 10.43 0.14
C HIS A 42 -3.40 10.89 -0.50
N LYS A 43 -3.15 12.20 -0.55
CA LYS A 43 -1.91 12.78 -1.06
C LYS A 43 -0.71 12.35 -0.22
N LEU A 44 -0.77 12.53 1.10
CA LEU A 44 0.30 12.13 2.01
C LEU A 44 0.62 10.64 1.88
N LEU A 45 -0.41 9.80 1.83
CA LEU A 45 -0.25 8.35 1.70
C LEU A 45 0.42 7.97 0.37
N GLN A 46 0.01 8.60 -0.74
CA GLN A 46 0.64 8.40 -2.06
C GLN A 46 2.08 8.90 -2.09
N ASP A 47 2.36 10.08 -1.52
CA ASP A 47 3.70 10.66 -1.47
C ASP A 47 4.67 9.74 -0.71
N LYS A 48 4.23 9.18 0.43
CA LYS A 48 5.05 8.25 1.22
C LYS A 48 5.22 6.90 0.54
N ALA A 49 4.19 6.37 -0.11
CA ALA A 49 4.30 5.16 -0.90
C ALA A 49 5.28 5.34 -2.07
N ASN A 50 5.17 6.44 -2.81
CA ASN A 50 6.09 6.77 -3.91
C ASN A 50 7.53 6.97 -3.43
N ALA A 51 7.73 7.56 -2.25
CA ALA A 51 9.06 7.70 -1.68
C ALA A 51 9.70 6.33 -1.37
N LEU A 52 8.92 5.39 -0.83
CA LEU A 52 9.39 4.01 -0.60
C LEU A 52 9.72 3.32 -1.93
N LEU A 53 8.83 3.42 -2.91
CA LEU A 53 9.04 2.86 -4.26
C LEU A 53 10.30 3.43 -4.92
N ALA A 54 10.56 4.74 -4.79
CA ALA A 54 11.76 5.36 -5.33
C ALA A 54 13.04 4.83 -4.66
N VAL A 55 13.00 4.55 -3.35
CA VAL A 55 14.14 3.96 -2.64
C VAL A 55 14.40 2.52 -3.09
N HIS A 56 13.34 1.73 -3.30
CA HIS A 56 13.45 0.32 -3.68
C HIS A 56 13.77 0.13 -5.17
N ALA A 57 13.06 0.81 -6.07
CA ALA A 57 13.14 0.59 -7.52
C ALA A 57 13.89 1.70 -8.29
N GLY A 58 14.40 2.73 -7.59
CA GLY A 58 15.16 3.83 -8.20
C GLY A 58 14.32 4.67 -9.18
N ASP A 59 14.97 5.31 -10.15
CA ASP A 59 14.32 6.18 -11.15
C ASP A 59 13.30 5.46 -12.05
N SER A 60 13.30 4.12 -12.07
CA SER A 60 12.34 3.30 -12.82
C SER A 60 11.10 2.93 -12.00
N ALA A 61 10.99 3.42 -10.75
CA ALA A 61 9.89 3.14 -9.87
C ALA A 61 8.56 3.65 -10.46
N ARG A 62 7.64 2.73 -10.71
CA ARG A 62 6.27 3.09 -11.09
C ARG A 62 5.59 3.77 -9.90
N GLN A 63 5.10 4.99 -10.10
CA GLN A 63 4.33 5.68 -9.08
C GLN A 63 2.97 5.00 -8.84
N VAL A 64 2.46 5.12 -7.61
CA VAL A 64 1.12 4.66 -7.27
C VAL A 64 0.07 5.45 -8.05
N GLY A 65 -0.90 4.74 -8.62
CA GLY A 65 -1.93 5.33 -9.47
C GLY A 65 -3.10 5.97 -8.70
N LYS A 66 -3.94 6.69 -9.43
CA LYS A 66 -5.21 7.24 -8.92
C LYS A 66 -6.10 6.09 -8.42
N GLY A 67 -6.52 6.15 -7.16
CA GLY A 67 -7.30 5.10 -6.49
C GLY A 67 -6.49 4.06 -5.74
N TRP A 68 -5.15 4.14 -5.76
CA TRP A 68 -4.31 3.24 -4.95
C TRP A 68 -4.52 3.47 -3.45
N SER A 69 -4.58 4.74 -3.02
CA SER A 69 -4.79 5.09 -1.60
C SER A 69 -6.16 4.65 -1.09
N ASP A 70 -7.22 4.71 -1.90
CA ASP A 70 -8.53 4.17 -1.54
C ASP A 70 -8.46 2.67 -1.27
N ARG A 71 -7.82 1.91 -2.18
CA ARG A 71 -7.65 0.46 -2.03
C ARG A 71 -6.79 0.11 -0.82
N PHE A 72 -5.76 0.89 -0.55
CA PHE A 72 -4.92 0.74 0.64
C PHE A 72 -5.75 0.91 1.91
N ILE A 73 -6.51 1.99 2.03
CA ILE A 73 -7.34 2.26 3.22
C ILE A 73 -8.38 1.16 3.41
N VAL A 74 -9.09 0.77 2.35
CA VAL A 74 -10.09 -0.31 2.42
C VAL A 74 -9.47 -1.64 2.84
N ARG A 75 -8.25 -1.95 2.39
CA ARG A 75 -7.56 -3.18 2.75
C ARG A 75 -7.18 -3.22 4.24
N HIS A 76 -6.76 -2.08 4.79
CA HIS A 76 -6.26 -1.98 6.15
C HIS A 76 -7.27 -1.34 7.11
N SER A 77 -8.56 -1.26 6.76
CA SER A 77 -9.58 -0.58 7.58
C SER A 77 -9.83 -1.28 8.93
N GLY A 78 -9.42 -2.54 9.10
CA GLY A 78 -9.46 -3.23 10.39
C GLY A 78 -8.24 -2.95 11.27
N GLU A 79 -7.19 -2.33 10.72
CA GLU A 79 -5.93 -2.03 11.39
C GLU A 79 -5.71 -0.52 11.61
N ILE A 80 -6.33 0.33 10.80
CA ILE A 80 -6.21 1.78 10.79
C ILE A 80 -7.43 2.42 11.44
#